data_AF-A0A9E6W7N7-F1
#
_entry.id   AF-A0A9E6W7N7-F1
#
_cell.length_a   1.000
_cell.length_b   1.000
_cell.length_c   1.000
_cell.angle_alpha   90.00
_cell.angle_beta   90.00
_cell.angle_gamma   90.00
#
_symmetry.space_group_name_H-M   'P 1'
#
loop_
_entity.id
_entity.type
_entity.pdbx_description
1 polymer ?
#
loop_
_entity_poly.entity_id
_entity_poly.type
_entity_poly.pdbx_seq_one_letter_code
_entity_poly.pdbx_strand_id
1 'polypeptide(L)'
;GLIETKKKKGAVIKSPDVAGLLQKSMIPHILNETTLKDVFEMRLIIEVGMADFVVNRTTETDIEELSQIVKNEENPDANVLFDIDYEIRFHGKLYEITRNETLKGFQKLLLPIYNYVYSSGMLKIPTTRKHFTSHKQLVEILKKRDANEFRAGMRNHLENHFSRILQ
;
A
#
# COMPACT_ATOMS: atom_id res chain seq x y z
N GLY A 1 11.15 15.90 16.98
CA GLY A 1 11.69 14.55 16.69
C GLY A 1 11.62 13.70 17.93
N LEU A 2 12.37 14.05 18.96
CA LEU A 2 12.46 13.30 20.22
C LEU A 2 12.16 14.14 21.48
N ILE A 3 12.03 15.46 21.34
CA ILE A 3 11.81 16.39 22.44
C ILE A 3 10.53 17.18 22.17
N GLU A 4 9.72 17.39 23.21
CA GLU A 4 8.62 18.36 23.24
C GLU A 4 8.72 19.28 24.46
N THR A 5 8.23 20.50 24.32
CA THR A 5 8.16 21.45 25.44
C THR A 5 6.81 21.32 26.12
N LYS A 6 6.80 20.99 27.42
CA LYS A 6 5.58 20.98 28.23
C LYS A 6 5.56 22.16 29.20
N LYS A 7 4.42 22.86 29.25
CA LYS A 7 4.18 23.97 30.18
C LYS A 7 4.47 23.51 31.61
N LYS A 8 5.29 24.27 32.35
CA LYS A 8 5.76 23.97 33.72
C LYS A 8 6.62 22.71 33.89
N LYS A 9 7.04 22.03 32.81
CA LYS A 9 7.92 20.84 32.87
C LYS A 9 9.20 20.98 32.04
N GLY A 10 9.34 22.04 31.24
CA GLY A 10 10.50 22.24 30.38
C GLY A 10 10.52 21.25 29.20
N ALA A 11 11.71 20.91 28.72
CA ALA A 11 11.92 19.95 27.64
C ALA A 11 11.76 18.51 28.17
N VAL A 12 10.91 17.71 27.54
CA VAL A 12 10.72 16.29 27.87
C VAL A 12 10.97 15.42 26.66
N ILE A 13 11.47 14.21 26.89
CA ILE A 13 11.63 13.19 25.84
C ILE A 13 10.25 12.63 25.49
N LYS A 14 9.96 12.54 24.20
CA LYS A 14 8.77 11.85 23.68
C LYS A 14 9.16 10.71 22.76
N SER A 15 8.26 9.73 22.64
CA SER A 15 8.40 8.68 21.63
C SER A 15 8.44 9.33 20.24
N PRO A 16 9.42 8.99 19.38
CA PRO A 16 9.51 9.54 18.04
C PRO A 16 8.40 9.00 17.14
N ASP A 17 7.89 9.86 16.26
CA ASP A 17 7.10 9.44 15.12
C ASP A 17 8.04 8.88 14.04
N VAL A 18 8.27 7.56 14.09
CA VAL A 18 9.22 6.88 13.18
C VAL A 18 8.79 7.03 11.72
N ALA A 19 7.49 6.85 11.43
CA ALA A 19 6.98 6.97 10.07
C ALA A 19 7.12 8.41 9.55
N GLY A 20 6.79 9.42 10.37
CA GLY A 20 6.95 10.82 10.01
C GLY A 20 8.42 11.25 9.84
N LEU A 21 9.35 10.62 10.57
CA LEU A 21 10.79 10.83 10.36
C LEU A 21 11.25 10.25 9.01
N LEU A 22 10.86 9.00 8.71
CA LEU A 22 11.15 8.38 7.41
C LEU A 22 10.53 9.18 6.25
N GLN A 23 9.32 9.72 6.44
CA GLN A 23 8.63 10.53 5.43
C GLN A 23 9.42 11.75 4.98
N LYS A 24 10.13 12.39 5.91
CA LYS A 24 10.96 13.56 5.59
C LYS A 24 12.16 13.21 4.72
N SER A 25 12.61 11.95 4.75
CA SER A 25 13.70 11.45 3.91
C SER A 25 13.22 10.98 2.53
N MET A 26 11.90 10.81 2.33
CA MET A 26 11.30 10.32 1.08
C MET A 26 11.00 11.46 0.09
N ILE A 27 12.04 12.17 -0.37
CA ILE A 27 11.90 13.30 -1.29
C ILE A 27 12.01 12.80 -2.74
N PRO A 28 10.91 12.78 -3.53
CA PRO A 28 10.86 12.07 -4.82
C PRO A 28 11.98 12.43 -5.80
N HIS A 29 12.32 13.72 -5.90
CA HIS A 29 13.31 14.23 -6.86
C HIS A 29 14.77 14.07 -6.42
N ILE A 30 15.01 13.61 -5.19
CA ILE A 30 16.35 13.40 -4.63
C ILE A 30 16.70 11.90 -4.61
N LEU A 31 15.68 11.03 -4.47
CA LEU A 31 15.88 9.58 -4.43
C LEU A 31 16.32 9.05 -5.80
N ASN A 32 17.32 8.17 -5.80
CA ASN A 32 17.72 7.46 -7.00
C ASN A 32 16.79 6.27 -7.28
N GLU A 33 16.89 5.70 -8.47
CA GLU A 33 16.03 4.60 -8.90
C GLU A 33 16.17 3.35 -8.02
N THR A 34 17.38 3.03 -7.53
CA THR A 34 17.61 1.90 -6.63
C THR A 34 16.85 2.06 -5.33
N THR A 35 16.92 3.22 -4.68
CA THR A 35 16.16 3.46 -3.44
C THR A 35 14.65 3.39 -3.68
N LEU A 36 14.16 3.93 -4.80
CA LEU A 36 12.74 3.85 -5.15
C LEU A 36 12.29 2.41 -5.39
N LYS A 37 13.14 1.58 -6.04
CA LYS A 37 12.92 0.15 -6.19
C LYS A 37 12.88 -0.58 -4.84
N ASP A 38 13.85 -0.34 -3.97
CA ASP A 38 13.95 -0.99 -2.65
C ASP A 38 12.69 -0.69 -1.81
N VAL A 39 12.22 0.56 -1.81
CA VAL A 39 11.00 0.93 -1.07
C VAL A 39 9.75 0.35 -1.74
N PHE A 40 9.74 0.20 -3.08
CA PHE A 40 8.65 -0.49 -3.76
C PHE A 40 8.59 -1.98 -3.39
N GLU A 41 9.74 -2.65 -3.29
CA GLU A 41 9.83 -4.04 -2.79
C GLU A 41 9.27 -4.15 -1.36
N MET A 42 9.61 -3.18 -0.49
CA MET A 42 9.05 -3.11 0.87
C MET A 42 7.52 -3.02 0.86
N ARG A 43 6.91 -2.22 -0.04
CA ARG A 43 5.45 -2.14 -0.20
C ARG A 43 4.87 -3.53 -0.44
N LEU A 44 5.41 -4.26 -1.43
CA LEU A 44 4.89 -5.58 -1.79
C LEU A 44 4.93 -6.56 -0.62
N ILE A 45 6.03 -6.55 0.14
CA ILE A 45 6.21 -7.41 1.32
C ILE A 45 5.19 -7.05 2.40
N ILE A 46 5.05 -5.75 2.71
CA ILE A 46 4.17 -5.27 3.78
C ILE A 46 2.70 -5.55 3.44
N GLU A 47 2.26 -5.29 2.21
CA GLU A 47 0.87 -5.45 1.82
C GLU A 47 0.43 -6.92 1.79
N VAL A 48 1.32 -7.84 1.42
CA VAL A 48 1.05 -9.28 1.57
C VAL A 48 1.09 -9.67 3.05
N GLY A 49 2.05 -9.16 3.81
CA GLY A 49 2.25 -9.49 5.22
C GLY A 49 1.16 -8.96 6.17
N MET A 50 0.44 -7.90 5.80
CA MET A 50 -0.61 -7.32 6.65
C MET A 50 -1.93 -8.13 6.66
N ALA A 51 -2.04 -9.20 5.87
CA ALA A 51 -3.27 -9.96 5.69
C ALA A 51 -3.97 -10.36 7.00
N ASP A 52 -3.22 -10.89 7.98
CA ASP A 52 -3.79 -11.27 9.28
C ASP A 52 -4.40 -10.09 10.03
N PHE A 53 -3.75 -8.93 9.99
CA PHE A 53 -4.25 -7.73 10.65
C PHE A 53 -5.46 -7.15 9.94
N VAL A 54 -5.43 -7.11 8.60
CA VAL A 54 -6.55 -6.65 7.80
C VAL A 54 -7.78 -7.52 8.09
N VAL A 55 -7.67 -8.83 7.91
CA VAL A 55 -8.81 -9.75 8.06
C VAL A 55 -9.39 -9.73 9.47
N ASN A 56 -8.54 -9.80 10.51
CA ASN A 56 -8.99 -9.86 11.89
C ASN A 56 -9.56 -8.53 12.43
N ARG A 57 -9.22 -7.39 11.82
CA ARG A 57 -9.64 -6.05 12.32
C ARG A 57 -10.70 -5.38 11.45
N THR A 58 -10.94 -5.91 10.25
CA THR A 58 -11.97 -5.43 9.33
C THR A 58 -13.35 -5.46 10.00
N THR A 59 -14.13 -4.41 9.85
CA THR A 59 -15.54 -4.34 10.25
C THR A 59 -16.44 -4.42 9.02
N GLU A 60 -17.75 -4.59 9.20
CA GLU A 60 -18.70 -4.55 8.07
C GLU A 60 -18.70 -3.17 7.39
N THR A 61 -18.58 -2.09 8.16
CA THR A 61 -18.43 -0.72 7.62
C THR A 61 -17.17 -0.59 6.77
N ASP A 62 -16.06 -1.22 7.17
CA ASP A 62 -14.83 -1.22 6.35
C ASP A 62 -15.04 -1.95 5.01
N ILE A 63 -15.79 -3.06 5.01
CA ILE A 63 -16.13 -3.81 3.78
C ILE A 63 -17.04 -2.98 2.87
N GLU A 64 -18.02 -2.28 3.44
CA GLU A 64 -18.90 -1.38 2.70
C GLU A 64 -18.10 -0.24 2.05
N GLU A 65 -17.22 0.41 2.81
CA GLU A 65 -16.36 1.48 2.30
C GLU A 65 -15.42 0.97 1.19
N LEU A 66 -14.76 -0.18 1.39
CA LEU A 66 -13.95 -0.83 0.35
C LEU A 66 -14.78 -1.14 -0.90
N SER A 67 -16.00 -1.64 -0.72
CA SER A 67 -16.92 -1.93 -1.82
C SER A 67 -17.29 -0.65 -2.59
N GLN A 68 -17.47 0.48 -1.92
CA GLN A 68 -17.69 1.77 -2.58
C GLN A 68 -16.45 2.28 -3.31
N ILE A 69 -15.27 2.13 -2.72
CA ILE A 69 -14.00 2.50 -3.37
C ILE A 69 -13.86 1.77 -4.69
N VAL A 70 -14.13 0.45 -4.74
CA VAL A 70 -13.92 -0.34 -5.95
C VAL A 70 -15.11 -0.33 -6.93
N LYS A 71 -16.27 0.22 -6.56
CA LYS A 71 -17.54 0.07 -7.31
C LYS A 71 -17.40 0.40 -8.80
N ASN A 72 -16.83 1.57 -9.09
CA ASN A 72 -16.69 2.11 -10.44
C ASN A 72 -15.29 1.89 -11.03
N GLU A 73 -14.48 1.03 -10.41
CA GLU A 73 -13.21 0.63 -11.00
C GLU A 73 -13.51 -0.19 -12.27
N GLU A 74 -13.20 0.40 -13.41
CA GLU A 74 -13.27 -0.28 -14.71
C GLU A 74 -12.15 -1.33 -14.79
N ASN A 75 -12.46 -2.47 -15.41
CA ASN A 75 -11.62 -3.65 -15.43
C ASN A 75 -10.17 -3.30 -15.83
N PRO A 76 -9.14 -3.81 -15.12
CA PRO A 76 -7.76 -3.60 -15.51
C PRO A 76 -7.44 -4.54 -16.68
N ASP A 77 -7.88 -4.17 -17.87
CA ASP A 77 -7.14 -4.60 -19.05
C ASP A 77 -5.71 -4.07 -18.88
N ALA A 78 -4.69 -4.87 -19.19
CA ALA A 78 -3.28 -4.55 -18.92
C ALA A 78 -2.78 -3.23 -19.57
N ASN A 79 -3.60 -2.62 -20.42
CA ASN A 79 -3.37 -1.38 -21.15
C ASN A 79 -4.25 -0.20 -20.68
N VAL A 80 -5.23 -0.42 -19.80
CA VAL A 80 -6.04 0.66 -19.22
C VAL A 80 -5.16 1.35 -18.20
N LEU A 81 -5.06 2.67 -18.34
CA LEU A 81 -4.39 3.56 -17.40
C LEU A 81 -4.78 3.16 -15.98
N PHE A 82 -3.83 2.56 -15.26
CA PHE A 82 -3.88 2.37 -13.83
C PHE A 82 -4.39 3.70 -13.24
N ASP A 83 -5.49 3.64 -12.50
CA ASP A 83 -6.01 4.83 -11.86
C ASP A 83 -5.36 4.90 -10.49
N ILE A 84 -4.36 5.77 -10.41
CA ILE A 84 -3.56 5.98 -9.20
C ILE A 84 -4.48 6.33 -8.01
N ASP A 85 -5.63 6.97 -8.25
CA ASP A 85 -6.58 7.30 -7.18
C ASP A 85 -7.16 6.04 -6.53
N TYR A 86 -7.62 5.07 -7.33
CA TYR A 86 -8.18 3.82 -6.80
C TYR A 86 -7.13 3.02 -6.02
N GLU A 87 -5.90 2.94 -6.52
CA GLU A 87 -4.79 2.27 -5.85
C GLU A 87 -4.46 2.91 -4.50
N ILE A 88 -4.31 4.24 -4.47
CA ILE A 88 -4.03 4.96 -3.23
C ILE A 88 -5.16 4.77 -2.22
N ARG A 89 -6.42 4.87 -2.65
CA ARG A 89 -7.58 4.80 -1.78
C ARG A 89 -7.83 3.39 -1.26
N PHE A 90 -7.75 2.39 -2.14
CA PHE A 90 -7.99 1.00 -1.79
C PHE A 90 -6.91 0.49 -0.81
N HIS A 91 -5.63 0.54 -1.21
CA HIS A 91 -4.53 0.11 -0.34
C HIS A 91 -4.46 0.95 0.93
N GLY A 92 -4.75 2.25 0.83
CA GLY A 92 -4.85 3.12 1.99
C GLY A 92 -5.88 2.69 3.01
N LYS A 93 -7.07 2.33 2.55
CA LYS A 93 -8.10 1.79 3.44
C LYS A 93 -7.65 0.50 4.10
N LEU A 94 -6.92 -0.38 3.41
CA LEU A 94 -6.32 -1.59 4.02
C LEU A 94 -5.33 -1.24 5.14
N TYR A 95 -4.43 -0.26 4.91
CA TYR A 95 -3.53 0.24 5.94
C TYR A 95 -4.29 0.79 7.16
N GLU A 96 -5.38 1.52 6.95
CA GLU A 96 -6.23 2.03 8.04
C GLU A 96 -6.91 0.91 8.84
N ILE A 97 -7.43 -0.12 8.15
CA ILE A 97 -8.05 -1.29 8.77
C ILE A 97 -7.07 -2.00 9.70
N THR A 98 -5.77 -1.98 9.40
CA THR A 98 -4.78 -2.57 10.31
C THR A 98 -4.77 -1.90 11.68
N ARG A 99 -5.34 -0.70 11.89
CA ARG A 99 -5.29 0.05 13.16
C ARG A 99 -3.88 0.19 13.73
N ASN A 100 -2.90 0.31 12.83
CA ASN A 100 -1.51 0.50 13.17
C ASN A 100 -1.06 1.84 12.60
N GLU A 101 -0.94 2.84 13.46
CA GLU A 101 -0.60 4.21 13.06
C GLU A 101 0.76 4.30 12.36
N THR A 102 1.71 3.41 12.70
CA THR A 102 3.00 3.34 11.99
C THR A 102 2.80 2.85 10.56
N LEU A 103 2.03 1.76 10.34
CA LEU A 103 1.70 1.28 9.00
C LEU A 103 0.89 2.29 8.19
N LYS A 104 -0.06 2.99 8.83
CA LYS A 104 -0.79 4.10 8.20
C LYS A 104 0.14 5.24 7.78
N GLY A 105 1.14 5.57 8.61
CA GLY A 105 2.19 6.52 8.26
C GLY A 105 3.06 6.02 7.08
N PHE A 106 3.36 4.72 7.03
CA PHE A 106 4.12 4.11 5.93
C PHE A 106 3.44 4.30 4.57
N GLN A 107 2.12 4.22 4.47
CA GLN A 107 1.40 4.46 3.20
C GLN A 107 1.79 5.80 2.56
N LYS A 108 1.97 6.86 3.36
CA LYS A 108 2.36 8.19 2.86
C LYS A 108 3.76 8.21 2.26
N LEU A 109 4.65 7.31 2.70
CA LEU A 109 5.99 7.12 2.12
C LEU A 109 5.92 6.53 0.72
N LEU A 110 4.83 5.83 0.40
CA LEU A 110 4.67 5.11 -0.85
C LEU A 110 4.10 6.00 -1.97
N LEU A 111 3.50 7.14 -1.64
CA LEU A 111 2.94 8.07 -2.63
C LEU A 111 3.94 8.49 -3.72
N PRO A 112 5.19 8.88 -3.39
CA PRO A 112 6.24 9.15 -4.39
C PRO A 112 6.54 7.97 -5.35
N ILE A 113 6.34 6.74 -4.89
CA ILE A 113 6.71 5.53 -5.62
C ILE A 113 5.75 5.27 -6.77
N TYR A 114 4.46 5.62 -6.62
CA TYR A 114 3.52 5.51 -7.72
C TYR A 114 4.01 6.34 -8.92
N ASN A 115 4.46 7.57 -8.71
CA ASN A 115 5.06 8.36 -9.79
C ASN A 115 6.30 7.68 -10.40
N TYR A 116 7.17 7.08 -9.58
CA TYR A 116 8.34 6.32 -10.06
C TYR A 116 7.96 5.12 -10.94
N VAL A 117 7.00 4.30 -10.50
CA VAL A 117 6.55 3.11 -11.25
C VAL A 117 6.04 3.51 -12.64
N TYR A 118 5.37 4.65 -12.75
CA TYR A 118 4.92 5.21 -14.02
C TYR A 118 6.04 5.79 -14.87
N SER A 119 6.91 6.62 -14.29
CA SER A 119 7.93 7.35 -15.04
C SER A 119 9.12 6.49 -15.45
N SER A 120 9.46 5.46 -14.68
CA SER A 120 10.61 4.57 -14.92
C SER A 120 10.43 3.63 -16.12
N GLY A 121 9.22 3.52 -16.67
CA GLY A 121 8.94 2.55 -17.73
C GLY A 121 8.87 1.10 -17.23
N MET A 122 8.90 0.86 -15.90
CA MET A 122 8.69 -0.47 -15.31
C MET A 122 7.38 -1.10 -15.78
N LEU A 123 6.33 -0.28 -15.98
CA LEU A 123 5.04 -0.71 -16.53
C LEU A 123 5.10 -1.18 -17.99
N LYS A 124 6.15 -0.83 -18.74
CA LYS A 124 6.32 -1.19 -20.17
C LYS A 124 6.83 -2.61 -20.39
N ILE A 125 7.30 -3.28 -19.34
CA ILE A 125 7.74 -4.68 -19.40
C ILE A 125 6.49 -5.56 -19.56
N PRO A 126 6.33 -6.28 -20.70
CA PRO A 126 5.17 -7.12 -20.93
C PRO A 126 5.10 -8.25 -19.91
N THR A 127 3.96 -8.42 -19.26
CA THR A 127 3.74 -9.55 -18.35
C THR A 127 3.11 -10.71 -19.12
N THR A 128 3.62 -11.92 -18.95
CA THR A 128 3.09 -13.13 -19.60
C THR A 128 1.77 -13.61 -19.00
N ARG A 129 1.47 -13.20 -17.75
CA ARG A 129 0.19 -13.49 -17.08
C ARG A 129 -0.84 -12.42 -17.42
N LYS A 130 -2.04 -12.87 -17.80
CA LYS A 130 -3.17 -12.02 -18.23
C LYS A 130 -4.27 -11.87 -17.19
N HIS A 131 -4.28 -12.68 -16.14
CA HIS A 131 -5.32 -12.66 -15.11
C HIS A 131 -4.71 -12.45 -13.73
N PHE A 132 -5.14 -11.38 -13.08
CA PHE A 132 -4.77 -11.00 -11.73
C PHE A 132 -6.04 -10.76 -10.92
N THR A 133 -5.94 -10.94 -9.61
CA THR A 133 -7.03 -10.63 -8.69
C THR A 133 -7.23 -9.11 -8.70
N SER A 134 -8.43 -8.66 -9.08
CA SER A 134 -8.83 -7.25 -9.01
C SER A 134 -9.13 -6.80 -7.57
N HIS A 135 -9.19 -5.50 -7.29
CA HIS A 135 -9.61 -5.01 -5.98
C HIS A 135 -11.03 -5.48 -5.62
N LYS A 136 -11.96 -5.51 -6.59
CA LYS A 136 -13.30 -6.10 -6.40
C LYS A 136 -13.23 -7.54 -5.89
N GLN A 137 -12.41 -8.38 -6.51
CA GLN A 137 -12.23 -9.76 -6.07
C GLN A 137 -11.56 -9.85 -4.69
N LEU A 138 -10.63 -8.96 -4.36
CA LEU A 138 -10.04 -8.88 -3.01
C LEU A 138 -11.08 -8.55 -1.95
N VAL A 139 -12.04 -7.65 -2.24
CA VAL A 139 -13.14 -7.36 -1.32
C VAL A 139 -14.01 -8.60 -1.09
N GLU A 140 -14.32 -9.36 -2.15
CA GLU A 140 -15.07 -10.62 -2.02
C GLU A 140 -14.31 -11.69 -1.22
N ILE A 141 -12.99 -11.77 -1.37
CA ILE A 141 -12.14 -12.65 -0.56
C ILE A 141 -12.13 -12.17 0.90
N LEU A 142 -12.00 -10.87 1.15
CA LEU A 142 -11.99 -10.29 2.50
C LEU A 142 -13.28 -10.59 3.27
N LYS A 143 -14.44 -10.57 2.59
CA LYS A 143 -15.75 -10.92 3.18
C LYS A 143 -15.79 -12.34 3.78
N LYS A 144 -14.96 -13.26 3.28
CA LYS A 144 -14.87 -14.64 3.80
C LYS A 144 -14.13 -14.75 5.12
N ARG A 145 -13.42 -13.69 5.53
CA ARG A 145 -12.67 -13.60 6.79
C ARG A 145 -11.57 -14.66 6.94
N ASP A 146 -10.98 -15.10 5.83
CA ASP A 146 -9.83 -16.02 5.82
C ASP A 146 -8.53 -15.24 5.50
N ALA A 147 -7.62 -15.18 6.47
CA ALA A 147 -6.34 -14.49 6.32
C ALA A 147 -5.42 -15.15 5.28
N ASN A 148 -5.46 -16.48 5.15
CA ASN A 148 -4.67 -17.19 4.14
C ASN A 148 -5.20 -16.95 2.73
N GLU A 149 -6.52 -16.99 2.57
CA GLU A 149 -7.16 -16.70 1.28
C GLU A 149 -6.90 -15.25 0.87
N PHE A 150 -7.06 -14.28 1.79
CA PHE A 150 -6.75 -12.88 1.51
C PHE A 150 -5.28 -12.66 1.17
N ARG A 151 -4.35 -13.31 1.89
CA ARG A 151 -2.91 -13.24 1.58
C ARG A 151 -2.59 -13.76 0.18
N ALA A 152 -3.18 -14.90 -0.20
CA ALA A 152 -3.00 -15.48 -1.53
C ALA A 152 -3.59 -14.57 -2.63
N GLY A 153 -4.79 -14.03 -2.39
CA GLY A 153 -5.44 -13.05 -3.26
C GLY A 153 -4.57 -11.80 -3.46
N MET A 154 -4.07 -11.22 -2.37
CA MET A 154 -3.20 -10.03 -2.42
C MET A 154 -1.90 -10.31 -3.16
N ARG A 155 -1.29 -11.48 -2.91
CA ARG A 155 -0.08 -11.90 -3.63
C ARG A 155 -0.32 -12.05 -5.13
N ASN A 156 -1.48 -12.57 -5.53
CA ASN A 156 -1.87 -12.69 -6.94
C ASN A 156 -2.21 -11.34 -7.57
N HIS A 157 -2.89 -10.46 -6.84
CA HIS A 157 -3.17 -9.08 -7.25
C HIS A 157 -1.88 -8.33 -7.61
N LEU A 158 -0.85 -8.45 -6.76
CA LEU A 158 0.46 -7.79 -6.94
C LEU A 158 1.44 -8.54 -7.88
N GLU A 159 1.02 -9.64 -8.50
CA GLU A 159 1.93 -10.53 -9.25
C GLU A 159 2.60 -9.84 -10.45
N ASN A 160 1.92 -8.91 -11.10
CA ASN A 160 2.50 -8.10 -12.18
C ASN A 160 3.72 -7.29 -11.70
N HIS A 161 3.67 -6.73 -10.48
CA HIS A 161 4.75 -5.98 -9.86
C HIS A 161 5.91 -6.91 -9.49
N PHE A 162 5.62 -8.05 -8.85
CA PHE A 162 6.65 -9.06 -8.56
C PHE A 162 7.35 -9.54 -9.84
N SER A 163 6.59 -9.83 -10.89
CA SER A 163 7.13 -10.31 -12.17
C SER A 163 8.05 -9.29 -12.82
N ARG A 164 7.81 -7.98 -12.65
CA ARG A 164 8.62 -6.91 -13.23
C ARG A 164 9.89 -6.63 -12.45
N ILE A 165 9.84 -6.78 -11.12
CA ILE A 165 10.98 -6.51 -10.22
C ILE A 165 12.00 -7.65 -10.22
N LEU A 166 11.54 -8.90 -10.29
CA LEU A 166 12.36 -10.11 -10.17
C LEU A 166 12.95 -10.59 -11.51
N GLN A 167 12.72 -9.85 -12.60
CA GLN A 167 13.33 -10.11 -13.91
C GLN A 167 14.78 -9.65 -13.97
#